data_AF-A0A1H7I091-F1
#
_entry.id   AF-A0A1H7I091-F1
#
_cell.length_a   1.000
_cell.length_b   1.000
_cell.length_c   1.000
_cell.angle_alpha   90.00
_cell.angle_beta   90.00
_cell.angle_gamma   90.00
#
_symmetry.space_group_name_H-M   'P 1'
#
loop_
_entity.id
_entity.type
_entity.pdbx_description
1 polymer ?
#
loop_
_entity_poly.entity_id
_entity_poly.type
_entity_poly.pdbx_seq_one_letter_code
_entity_poly.pdbx_strand_id
1 'polypeptide(L)'
;MADPTPVQRVELTEPAAALLRRLAGRHGPLMFHQSGGCCDGSAPMCYPRGEFRVGGSDVLLGVVDDDTPFWMSADQFAYWQHTHLTVDVVPGRGSGFSVEAPEGVRFLIRSRLLTDAELARLEDGTPLATGADLEL
;
A
#
# COMPACT_ATOMS: atom_id res chain seq x y z
N MET A 1 -15.82 11.77 -22.42
CA MET A 1 -14.95 12.73 -21.72
C MET A 1 -14.04 11.90 -20.83
N ALA A 2 -12.72 11.96 -21.02
CA ALA A 2 -11.79 11.23 -20.17
C ALA A 2 -11.88 11.77 -18.74
N ASP A 3 -12.00 10.88 -17.77
CA ASP A 3 -11.98 11.24 -16.35
C ASP A 3 -10.61 11.87 -16.02
N PRO A 4 -10.57 13.13 -15.56
CA PRO A 4 -9.31 13.82 -15.26
C PRO A 4 -8.60 13.26 -14.03
N THR A 5 -9.22 12.35 -13.28
CA THR A 5 -8.61 11.75 -12.10
C THR A 5 -7.34 10.98 -12.50
N PRO A 6 -6.19 11.25 -11.87
CA PRO A 6 -4.97 10.47 -12.08
C PRO A 6 -5.22 9.00 -11.72
N VAL A 7 -4.75 8.09 -12.56
CA VAL A 7 -4.88 6.65 -12.29
C VAL A 7 -3.96 6.29 -11.13
N GLN A 8 -4.54 5.84 -10.03
CA GLN A 8 -3.78 5.38 -8.86
C GLN A 8 -3.63 3.86 -8.91
N ARG A 9 -2.49 3.35 -8.46
CA ARG A 9 -2.26 1.90 -8.29
C ARG A 9 -2.79 1.38 -6.96
N VAL A 10 -2.91 2.26 -5.97
CA VAL A 10 -3.39 1.94 -4.63
C VAL A 10 -4.23 3.07 -4.05
N GLU A 11 -5.31 2.73 -3.35
CA GLU A 11 -6.14 3.67 -2.61
C GLU A 11 -6.64 3.05 -1.29
N LEU A 12 -7.23 3.87 -0.41
CA LEU A 12 -7.86 3.42 0.83
C LEU A 12 -9.39 3.54 0.73
N THR A 13 -10.11 2.62 1.35
CA THR A 13 -11.50 2.89 1.73
C THR A 13 -11.54 3.94 2.85
N GLU A 14 -12.65 4.68 2.99
CA GLU A 14 -12.79 5.67 4.06
C GLU A 14 -12.59 5.06 5.47
N PRO A 15 -13.14 3.86 5.80
CA PRO A 15 -12.84 3.21 7.08
C PRO A 15 -11.34 2.94 7.30
N ALA A 16 -10.62 2.51 6.25
CA ALA A 16 -9.18 2.26 6.34
C ALA A 16 -8.39 3.57 6.52
N ALA A 17 -8.73 4.62 5.78
CA ALA A 17 -8.13 5.94 5.94
C ALA A 17 -8.39 6.52 7.35
N ALA A 18 -9.62 6.41 7.85
CA ALA A 18 -9.96 6.84 9.20
C ALA A 18 -9.18 6.07 10.28
N LEU A 19 -8.96 4.76 10.10
CA LEU A 19 -8.10 3.99 10.99
C LEU A 19 -6.64 4.46 10.89
N LEU A 20 -6.11 4.61 9.68
CA LEU A 20 -4.74 5.05 9.44
C LEU A 20 -4.46 6.38 10.13
N ARG A 21 -5.34 7.38 9.99
CA ARG A 21 -5.21 8.69 10.66
C ARG A 21 -5.15 8.57 12.18
N ARG A 22 -5.99 7.70 12.77
CA ARG A 22 -5.97 7.46 14.23
C ARG A 22 -4.66 6.81 14.68
N LEU A 23 -4.18 5.83 13.93
CA LEU A 23 -2.92 5.15 14.23
C LEU A 23 -1.75 6.12 14.07
N ALA A 24 -1.73 6.93 13.02
CA ALA A 24 -0.69 7.94 12.79
C ALA A 24 -0.65 8.98 13.92
N GLY A 25 -1.82 9.42 14.41
CA GLY A 25 -1.89 10.31 15.57
C GLY A 25 -1.29 9.73 16.86
N ARG A 26 -1.15 8.40 16.97
CA ARG A 26 -0.60 7.71 18.14
C ARG A 26 0.85 7.27 17.95
N HIS A 27 1.20 6.80 16.75
CA HIS A 27 2.48 6.16 16.45
C HIS A 27 3.41 7.06 15.63
N GLY A 28 2.95 8.24 15.21
CA GLY A 28 3.68 9.12 14.28
C GLY A 28 3.46 8.71 12.82
N PRO A 29 4.29 9.22 11.89
CA PRO A 29 4.18 8.88 10.47
C PRO A 29 4.23 7.37 10.24
N LEU A 30 3.39 6.86 9.35
CA LEU A 30 3.25 5.44 9.07
C LEU A 30 3.70 5.09 7.66
N MET A 31 3.81 3.79 7.40
CA MET A 31 3.99 3.21 6.07
C MET A 31 3.32 1.86 5.94
N PHE A 32 2.94 1.51 4.72
CA PHE A 32 2.54 0.16 4.37
C PHE A 32 3.67 -0.58 3.66
N HIS A 33 3.76 -1.89 3.90
CA HIS A 33 4.54 -2.81 3.08
C HIS A 33 3.71 -4.04 2.74
N GLN A 34 3.70 -4.41 1.46
CA GLN A 34 3.08 -5.62 0.95
C GLN A 34 4.15 -6.54 0.36
N SER A 35 4.32 -7.71 0.97
CA SER A 35 5.17 -8.78 0.44
C SER A 35 4.36 -10.04 0.13
N GLY A 36 4.91 -10.92 -0.70
CA GLY A 36 4.38 -12.28 -0.88
C GLY A 36 4.91 -13.20 0.21
N GLY A 37 4.15 -13.42 1.30
CA GLY A 37 4.61 -14.14 2.49
C GLY A 37 3.66 -15.23 3.00
N CYS A 38 4.25 -16.34 3.46
CA CYS A 38 3.64 -17.67 3.66
C CYS A 38 2.70 -17.85 4.89
N CYS A 39 2.67 -16.94 5.87
CA CYS A 39 2.02 -17.22 7.18
C CYS A 39 0.81 -16.34 7.52
N ASP A 40 0.75 -15.07 7.07
CA ASP A 40 -0.36 -14.14 7.36
C ASP A 40 -1.16 -13.74 6.11
N GLY A 41 -0.82 -14.33 4.95
CA GLY A 41 -1.48 -14.07 3.67
C GLY A 41 -1.17 -12.70 3.07
N SER A 42 -1.86 -12.37 1.98
CA SER A 42 -1.70 -11.17 1.16
C SER A 42 -2.22 -9.87 1.83
N ALA A 43 -2.19 -9.79 3.16
CA ALA A 43 -2.62 -8.61 3.89
C ALA A 43 -1.49 -7.56 3.90
N PRO A 44 -1.81 -6.27 3.72
CA PRO A 44 -0.83 -5.21 3.82
C PRO A 44 -0.49 -4.98 5.28
N MET A 45 0.79 -4.83 5.55
CA MET A 45 1.29 -4.58 6.89
C MET A 45 1.55 -3.09 7.08
N CYS A 46 1.09 -2.53 8.20
CA CYS A 46 1.28 -1.13 8.56
C CYS A 46 2.33 -0.99 9.67
N TYR A 47 3.33 -0.16 9.46
CA TYR A 47 4.47 0.06 10.36
C TYR A 47 4.67 1.55 10.63
N PRO A 48 5.26 1.93 11.78
CA PRO A 48 5.83 3.27 11.91
C PRO A 48 6.91 3.49 10.85
N ARG A 49 6.92 4.67 10.24
CA ARG A 49 7.86 5.01 9.16
C ARG A 49 9.30 4.92 9.68
N GLY A 50 10.11 4.11 8.99
CA GLY A 50 11.51 3.86 9.37
C GLY A 50 11.74 2.66 10.28
N GLU A 51 10.69 2.07 10.87
CA GLU A 51 10.81 0.83 11.66
C GLU A 51 10.79 -0.44 10.80
N PHE A 52 10.27 -0.34 9.57
CA PHE A 52 10.44 -1.35 8.54
C PHE A 52 11.49 -0.89 7.53
N ARG A 53 12.47 -1.76 7.24
CA ARG A 53 13.51 -1.47 6.24
C ARG A 53 13.01 -1.81 4.84
N VAL A 54 12.75 -0.78 4.04
CA VAL A 54 12.46 -0.92 2.60
C VAL A 54 13.70 -1.47 1.88
N GLY A 55 13.52 -2.55 1.12
CA GLY A 55 14.56 -3.13 0.28
C GLY A 55 14.78 -2.31 -0.99
N GLY A 56 16.00 -2.33 -1.54
CA GLY A 56 16.32 -1.53 -2.73
C GLY A 56 15.44 -1.83 -3.96
N SER A 57 14.92 -3.06 -4.06
CA SER A 57 14.01 -3.48 -5.13
C SER A 57 12.52 -3.30 -4.79
N ASP A 58 12.17 -2.89 -3.57
CA ASP A 58 10.78 -2.63 -3.23
C ASP A 58 10.27 -1.44 -4.04
N VAL A 59 9.05 -1.54 -4.56
CA VAL A 59 8.43 -0.56 -5.44
C VAL A 59 7.46 0.31 -4.65
N LEU A 60 7.56 1.63 -4.81
CA LEU A 60 6.57 2.56 -4.27
C LEU A 60 5.34 2.56 -5.16
N LEU A 61 4.24 1.95 -4.69
CA LEU A 61 2.99 1.92 -5.47
C LEU A 61 2.26 3.26 -5.47
N GLY A 62 2.43 4.04 -4.41
CA GLY A 62 1.79 5.33 -4.24
C GLY A 62 1.92 5.84 -2.81
N VAL A 63 1.40 7.04 -2.61
CA VAL A 63 1.24 7.67 -1.29
C VAL A 63 -0.26 7.80 -1.03
N VAL A 64 -0.72 7.22 0.07
CA VAL A 64 -2.12 7.21 0.49
C VAL A 64 -2.33 8.14 1.68
N ASP A 65 -3.53 8.70 1.80
CA ASP A 65 -3.90 9.64 2.87
C ASP A 65 -2.86 10.79 2.99
N ASP A 66 -2.47 11.32 1.84
CA ASP A 66 -1.52 12.42 1.61
C ASP A 66 -0.04 12.16 1.98
N ASP A 67 0.27 11.36 2.99
CA ASP A 67 1.65 11.23 3.49
C ASP A 67 2.18 9.81 3.68
N THR A 68 1.34 8.79 3.57
CA THR A 68 1.68 7.42 3.97
C THR A 68 2.10 6.61 2.73
N PRO A 69 3.37 6.18 2.62
CA PRO A 69 3.86 5.49 1.45
C PRO A 69 3.44 4.02 1.49
N PHE A 70 3.04 3.48 0.35
CA PHE A 70 2.71 2.07 0.19
C PHE A 70 3.78 1.38 -0.65
N TRP A 71 4.59 0.56 0.01
CA TRP A 71 5.65 -0.22 -0.62
C TRP A 71 5.20 -1.63 -0.95
N MET A 72 5.73 -2.20 -2.02
CA MET A 72 5.50 -3.59 -2.40
C MET A 72 6.81 -4.26 -2.81
N SER A 73 7.02 -5.51 -2.41
CA SER A 73 8.21 -6.23 -2.90
C SER A 73 8.19 -6.42 -4.41
N ALA A 74 9.36 -6.40 -5.06
CA ALA A 74 9.48 -6.56 -6.51
C ALA A 74 8.73 -7.80 -7.04
N ASP A 75 8.90 -8.95 -6.38
CA ASP A 75 8.23 -10.19 -6.77
C ASP A 75 6.71 -10.05 -6.71
N GLN A 76 6.20 -9.46 -5.62
CA GLN A 76 4.76 -9.25 -5.46
C GLN A 76 4.23 -8.24 -6.48
N PHE A 77 5.01 -7.21 -6.79
CA PHE A 77 4.68 -6.23 -7.82
C PHE A 77 4.62 -6.86 -9.21
N ALA A 78 5.54 -7.75 -9.57
CA ALA A 78 5.51 -8.43 -10.87
C ALA A 78 4.18 -9.18 -11.10
N TYR A 79 3.59 -9.75 -10.05
CA TYR A 79 2.28 -10.39 -10.11
C TYR A 79 1.11 -9.41 -10.16
N TRP A 80 1.23 -8.23 -9.54
CA TRP A 80 0.13 -7.27 -9.33
C TRP A 80 0.27 -5.97 -10.13
N GLN A 81 1.26 -5.86 -11.02
CA GLN A 81 1.53 -4.65 -11.80
C GLN A 81 0.35 -4.22 -12.71
N HIS A 82 -0.58 -5.13 -13.00
CA HIS A 82 -1.79 -4.85 -13.79
C HIS A 82 -3.06 -4.76 -12.94
N THR A 83 -2.93 -4.66 -11.61
CA THR A 83 -4.07 -4.50 -10.70
C THR A 83 -4.07 -3.13 -10.03
N HIS A 84 -5.28 -2.65 -9.78
CA HIS A 84 -5.53 -1.58 -8.83
C HIS A 84 -5.86 -2.21 -7.47
N LEU A 85 -5.26 -1.67 -6.41
CA LEU A 85 -5.43 -2.17 -5.05
C LEU A 85 -6.24 -1.18 -4.22
N THR A 86 -7.28 -1.68 -3.57
CA THR A 86 -8.02 -0.94 -2.56
C THR A 86 -7.72 -1.57 -1.21
N VAL A 87 -7.12 -0.80 -0.31
CA VAL A 87 -6.88 -1.20 1.07
C VAL A 87 -8.13 -0.87 1.89
N ASP A 88 -8.66 -1.88 2.54
CA ASP A 88 -9.84 -1.84 3.38
C ASP A 88 -9.46 -2.26 4.82
N VAL A 89 -10.39 -2.12 5.75
CA VAL A 89 -10.22 -2.60 7.14
C VAL A 89 -11.41 -3.47 7.54
N VAL A 90 -11.12 -4.61 8.16
CA VAL A 90 -12.13 -5.55 8.64
C VAL A 90 -11.84 -5.98 10.08
N PRO A 91 -12.86 -6.37 10.86
CA PRO A 91 -12.65 -7.03 12.14
C PRO A 91 -11.82 -8.30 11.97
N GLY A 92 -10.91 -8.55 12.91
CA GLY A 92 -10.10 -9.76 12.88
C GLY A 92 -8.72 -9.56 13.49
N ARG A 93 -8.04 -10.67 13.72
CA ARG A 93 -6.67 -10.64 14.23
C ARG A 93 -5.73 -10.20 13.10
N GLY A 94 -5.15 -9.01 13.24
CA GLY A 94 -4.01 -8.58 12.43
C GLY A 94 -2.75 -9.37 12.76
N SER A 95 -1.76 -9.31 11.87
CA SER A 95 -0.43 -9.84 12.17
C SER A 95 0.19 -9.07 13.34
N GLY A 96 0.87 -9.76 14.25
CA GLY A 96 1.43 -9.15 15.46
C GLY A 96 2.48 -8.06 15.21
N PHE A 97 2.95 -7.92 13.97
CA PHE A 97 3.89 -6.87 13.56
C PHE A 97 3.21 -5.60 13.04
N SER A 98 1.91 -5.66 12.72
CA SER A 98 1.17 -4.52 12.18
C SER A 98 0.61 -3.66 13.30
N VAL A 99 0.68 -2.33 13.16
CA VAL A 99 0.32 -1.38 14.25
C VAL A 99 -1.15 -1.43 14.64
N GLU A 100 -2.06 -1.86 13.77
CA GLU A 100 -3.48 -1.99 14.08
C GLU A 100 -3.84 -3.25 14.85
N ALA A 101 -2.92 -4.22 14.98
CA ALA A 101 -3.22 -5.52 15.59
C ALA A 101 -3.84 -5.45 17.00
N PRO A 102 -3.44 -4.50 17.89
CA PRO A 102 -4.07 -4.35 19.20
C PRO A 102 -5.52 -3.82 19.16
N GLU A 103 -5.97 -3.25 18.03
CA GLU A 103 -7.29 -2.65 17.87
C GLU A 103 -8.37 -3.70 17.49
N GLY A 104 -8.02 -4.98 17.36
CA GLY A 104 -8.95 -6.06 17.02
C GLY A 104 -9.43 -6.03 15.56
N VAL A 105 -8.72 -5.30 14.70
CA VAL A 105 -8.97 -5.18 13.27
C VAL A 105 -7.70 -5.53 12.49
N ARG A 106 -7.84 -5.66 11.18
CA ARG A 106 -6.73 -5.82 10.25
C ARG A 106 -7.00 -5.12 8.93
N PHE A 107 -5.95 -4.65 8.28
CA PHE A 107 -6.06 -4.21 6.90
C PHE A 107 -6.26 -5.40 5.95
N LEU A 108 -6.92 -5.13 4.82
CA LEU A 108 -7.28 -6.10 3.79
C LEU A 108 -7.06 -5.47 2.42
N ILE A 109 -6.41 -6.19 1.50
CA ILE A 109 -6.38 -5.76 0.10
C ILE A 109 -7.54 -6.38 -0.67
N ARG A 110 -8.22 -5.54 -1.43
CA ARG A 110 -9.09 -5.91 -2.55
C ARG A 110 -8.39 -5.49 -3.83
N SER A 111 -8.48 -6.30 -4.88
CA SER A 111 -7.85 -6.00 -6.16
C SER A 111 -8.85 -6.08 -7.30
N ARG A 112 -8.70 -5.19 -8.28
CA ARG A 112 -9.33 -5.30 -9.60
C ARG A 112 -8.26 -5.19 -10.68
N LEU A 113 -8.53 -5.73 -11.87
CA LEU A 113 -7.69 -5.44 -13.02
C LEU A 113 -7.82 -3.96 -13.39
N LEU A 114 -6.69 -3.36 -13.78
CA LEU A 114 -6.68 -2.08 -14.48
C LEU A 114 -7.21 -2.30 -15.90
N THR A 115 -7.96 -1.33 -16.40
CA THR A 115 -8.40 -1.29 -17.80
C THR A 115 -7.23 -0.89 -18.72
N ASP A 116 -7.32 -1.22 -20.00
CA ASP A 116 -6.28 -0.84 -20.99
C ASP A 116 -6.02 0.68 -21.01
N ALA A 117 -7.08 1.49 -20.85
CA ALA A 117 -6.95 2.95 -20.77
C ALA A 117 -6.24 3.41 -19.50
N GLU A 118 -6.43 2.71 -18.38
CA GLU A 118 -5.72 3.00 -17.13
C GLU A 118 -4.24 2.59 -17.22
N LEU A 119 -3.95 1.41 -17.81
CA LEU A 119 -2.59 0.92 -18.05
C LEU A 119 -1.81 1.88 -18.95
N ALA A 120 -2.37 2.27 -20.09
CA ALA A 120 -1.71 3.22 -21.00
C ALA A 120 -1.32 4.53 -20.30
N ARG A 121 -2.21 5.06 -19.44
CA ARG A 121 -1.92 6.28 -18.66
C ARG A 121 -0.83 6.09 -17.61
N LEU A 122 -0.67 4.88 -17.08
CA LEU A 122 0.41 4.56 -16.13
C LEU A 122 1.75 4.33 -16.84
N GLU A 123 1.73 3.79 -18.06
CA GLU A 123 2.92 3.55 -18.89
C GLU A 123 3.49 4.85 -19.48
N ASP A 124 2.64 5.83 -19.80
CA ASP A 124 3.04 7.16 -20.26
C ASP A 124 3.66 8.04 -19.14
N GLY A 125 3.66 7.55 -17.90
CA GLY A 125 4.15 8.25 -16.71
C GLY A 125 5.63 8.02 -16.39
N THR A 126 6.10 8.69 -15.33
CA THR A 126 7.43 8.42 -14.75
C THR A 126 7.50 6.99 -14.22
N PRO A 127 8.62 6.25 -14.41
CA PRO A 127 8.84 4.96 -13.78
C PRO A 127 8.59 5.03 -12.27
N LEU A 128 8.04 3.94 -11.70
CA LEU A 128 7.81 3.87 -10.27
C LEU A 128 9.15 3.93 -9.54
N ALA A 129 9.20 4.78 -8.50
CA ALA A 129 10.32 4.82 -7.59
C ALA A 129 10.48 3.48 -6.87
N THR A 130 11.72 3.15 -6.56
CA THR A 130 12.12 1.96 -5.83
C THR A 130 12.78 2.35 -4.51
N GLY A 131 12.97 1.38 -3.61
CA GLY A 131 13.70 1.61 -2.37
C GLY A 131 15.15 2.03 -2.60
N ALA A 132 15.72 1.81 -3.80
CA ALA A 132 17.03 2.32 -4.18
C ALA A 132 17.05 3.85 -4.38
N ASP A 133 15.89 4.46 -4.63
CA ASP A 133 15.72 5.90 -4.81
C ASP A 133 15.47 6.64 -3.48
N LEU A 134 15.35 5.91 -2.37
CA LEU A 134 15.34 6.51 -1.03
C LEU A 134 16.76 7.00 -0.73
N GLU A 135 16.97 8.32 -0.80
CA GLU A 135 18.20 8.93 -0.32
C GLU A 135 18.40 8.57 1.17
N LEU A 136 19.55 7.96 1.48
CA LEU A 136 19.95 7.53 2.84
C LEU A 136 20.26 8.71 3.76
#